data_AF-A0A7K3UBH6-F1
#
_entry.id   AF-A0A7K3UBH6-F1
#
_cell.length_a   1.000
_cell.length_b   1.000
_cell.length_c   1.000
_cell.angle_alpha   90.00
_cell.angle_beta   90.00
_cell.angle_gamma   90.00
#
_symmetry.space_group_name_H-M   'P 1'
#
loop_
_entity.id
_entity.type
_entity.pdbx_description
1 polymer ?
#
loop_
_entity_poly.entity_id
_entity_poly.type
_entity_poly.pdbx_seq_one_letter_code
_entity_poly.pdbx_strand_id
1 'polypeptide(L)'
;MLTKTATPTTITLWNGREIPRLGMGCWAIGGPFFAGDTPLGWGEVDDDESVEAIHRAIELGIRFFDTASNYGAGHSEEVLGRAIGNRDDIIVATKFGFATDPQTKQATGAFADEAFIRRSVETSLRRLKRDRLDLLQFHINDFPLEQSDAVFDVLEALRVEGKIDAFGWSTDFPDRAARHAGREGYVSVQHTMNVFEPVPEMIAVIEGKGLISINRGPLAMGLLTGKFTADKAVGAKDVRGAALDWMVYFKDGCMAPEFAARLDAVRDLLTSGGRTLTQGALAWLWARSPRTLPIPGFRTVAQVEENAGALEKGPLSADVMAGIDAAPGHQ
;
A
#
# COMPACT_ATOMS: atom_id res chain seq x y z
N MET A 1 -26.13 -26.28 12.50
CA MET A 1 -25.99 -25.18 11.53
C MET A 1 -25.27 -24.04 12.23
N LEU A 2 -23.95 -23.97 12.11
CA LEU A 2 -23.18 -22.82 12.60
C LEU A 2 -23.31 -21.73 11.55
N THR A 3 -24.07 -20.68 11.88
CA THR A 3 -24.14 -19.45 11.10
C THR A 3 -22.73 -18.89 10.96
N LYS A 4 -22.24 -18.87 9.74
CA LYS A 4 -21.02 -18.18 9.32
C LYS A 4 -21.20 -16.71 9.69
N THR A 5 -20.73 -16.28 10.86
CA THR A 5 -20.68 -14.87 11.21
C THR A 5 -19.65 -14.24 10.27
N ALA A 6 -20.14 -13.69 9.17
CA ALA A 6 -19.33 -12.92 8.24
C ALA A 6 -18.75 -11.74 9.02
N THR A 7 -17.47 -11.79 9.34
CA THR A 7 -16.76 -10.58 9.75
C THR A 7 -16.96 -9.55 8.65
N PRO A 8 -17.41 -8.33 8.94
CA PRO A 8 -17.61 -7.32 7.90
C PRO A 8 -16.32 -7.13 7.10
N THR A 9 -16.43 -7.18 5.77
CA THR A 9 -15.36 -6.76 4.86
C THR A 9 -15.32 -5.25 4.72
N THR A 10 -15.77 -4.52 5.74
CA THR A 10 -15.81 -3.07 5.83
C THR A 10 -15.00 -2.57 7.03
N ILE A 11 -14.49 -1.34 6.92
CA ILE A 11 -13.74 -0.64 7.96
C ILE A 11 -14.24 0.79 8.08
N THR A 12 -14.42 1.25 9.31
CA THR A 12 -14.71 2.66 9.61
C THR A 12 -13.41 3.43 9.68
N LEU A 13 -13.33 4.49 8.88
CA LEU A 13 -12.19 5.42 8.86
C LEU A 13 -12.34 6.50 9.95
N TRP A 14 -11.29 7.30 10.12
CA TRP A 14 -11.23 8.37 11.12
C TRP A 14 -12.33 9.43 11.00
N ASN A 15 -12.87 9.62 9.79
CA ASN A 15 -13.95 10.55 9.49
C ASN A 15 -15.35 9.90 9.59
N GLY A 16 -15.44 8.68 10.14
CA GLY A 16 -16.69 7.93 10.29
C GLY A 16 -17.21 7.26 9.02
N ARG A 17 -16.55 7.45 7.87
CA ARG A 17 -16.93 6.77 6.62
C ARG A 17 -16.62 5.28 6.74
N GLU A 18 -17.61 4.47 6.40
CA GLU A 18 -17.43 3.02 6.23
C GLU A 18 -17.10 2.73 4.76
N ILE A 19 -16.01 1.99 4.53
CA ILE A 19 -15.57 1.57 3.18
C ILE A 19 -15.27 0.07 3.18
N PRO A 20 -15.20 -0.60 2.01
CA PRO A 20 -14.62 -1.93 1.95
C PRO A 20 -13.18 -1.94 2.48
N ARG A 21 -12.79 -3.04 3.11
CA ARG A 21 -11.43 -3.29 3.64
C ARG A 21 -10.41 -3.56 2.54
N LEU A 22 -10.55 -2.91 1.40
CA LEU A 22 -9.64 -3.03 0.28
C LEU A 22 -9.44 -1.64 -0.32
N GLY A 23 -8.18 -1.21 -0.37
CA GLY A 23 -7.77 -0.06 -1.16
C GLY A 23 -7.02 -0.48 -2.41
N MET A 24 -6.53 0.49 -3.17
CA MET A 24 -5.70 0.27 -4.35
C MET A 24 -4.39 1.03 -4.25
N GLY A 25 -3.27 0.33 -4.44
CA GLY A 25 -1.94 0.91 -4.46
C GLY A 25 -1.58 1.41 -5.86
N CYS A 26 -1.28 2.70 -5.98
CA CYS A 26 -1.08 3.39 -7.25
C CYS A 26 0.39 3.51 -7.67
N TRP A 27 1.33 2.80 -7.04
CA TRP A 27 2.74 2.86 -7.44
C TRP A 27 2.97 2.34 -8.87
N ALA A 28 2.29 1.25 -9.24
CA ALA A 28 2.47 0.62 -10.54
C ALA A 28 1.98 1.48 -11.71
N ILE A 29 0.91 2.25 -11.54
CA ILE A 29 0.43 3.23 -12.52
C ILE A 29 1.29 4.50 -12.59
N GLY A 30 2.21 4.70 -11.64
CA GLY A 30 3.19 5.79 -11.73
C GLY A 30 4.22 5.57 -12.85
N GLY A 31 4.46 4.32 -13.23
CA GLY A 31 5.44 3.96 -14.25
C GLY A 31 6.89 4.21 -13.81
N PRO A 32 7.81 4.43 -14.76
CA PRO A 32 9.24 4.42 -14.48
C PRO A 32 9.70 5.71 -13.82
N PHE A 33 10.63 5.58 -12.88
CA PHE A 33 11.50 6.64 -12.35
C PHE A 33 12.75 5.99 -11.73
N PHE A 34 13.80 6.77 -11.46
CA PHE A 34 15.14 6.23 -11.26
C PHE A 34 15.94 6.94 -10.17
N ALA A 35 16.99 6.28 -9.69
CA ALA A 35 18.13 6.91 -9.02
C ALA A 35 19.40 6.55 -9.80
N GLY A 36 19.90 7.50 -10.59
CA GLY A 36 20.90 7.20 -11.62
C GLY A 36 20.31 6.23 -12.64
N ASP A 37 20.97 5.08 -12.82
CA ASP A 37 20.52 3.99 -13.70
C ASP A 37 19.64 2.96 -12.98
N THR A 38 19.42 3.10 -11.67
CA THR A 38 18.66 2.14 -10.87
C THR A 38 17.17 2.43 -10.99
N PRO A 39 16.33 1.51 -11.51
CA PRO A 39 14.89 1.73 -11.56
C PRO A 39 14.29 1.66 -10.15
N LEU A 40 13.53 2.68 -9.79
CA LEU A 40 12.74 2.76 -8.56
C LEU A 40 11.24 2.63 -8.84
N GLY A 41 10.84 2.61 -10.11
CA GLY A 41 9.44 2.51 -10.57
C GLY A 41 9.16 1.23 -11.35
N TRP A 42 7.92 1.12 -11.82
CA TRP A 42 7.52 0.02 -12.68
C TRP A 42 7.84 0.35 -14.15
N GLY A 43 7.83 -0.64 -15.03
CA GLY A 43 7.99 -0.39 -16.47
C GLY A 43 6.89 0.52 -17.04
N GLU A 44 7.05 0.96 -18.29
CA GLU A 44 6.13 1.88 -19.00
C GLU A 44 4.66 1.56 -18.76
N VAL A 45 3.82 2.57 -18.58
CA VAL A 45 2.40 2.47 -18.26
C VAL A 45 1.55 3.10 -19.34
N ASP A 46 0.31 2.62 -19.47
CA ASP A 46 -0.73 3.23 -20.29
C ASP A 46 -1.69 3.96 -19.34
N ASP A 47 -1.76 5.29 -19.48
CA ASP A 47 -2.56 6.12 -18.59
C ASP A 47 -4.06 5.96 -18.83
N ASP A 48 -4.47 5.66 -20.05
CA ASP A 48 -5.89 5.48 -20.36
C ASP A 48 -6.39 4.17 -19.75
N GLU A 49 -5.64 3.07 -19.89
CA GLU A 49 -5.91 1.81 -19.17
C GLU A 49 -5.86 2.01 -17.64
N SER A 50 -4.92 2.81 -17.15
CA SER A 50 -4.81 3.10 -15.71
C SER A 50 -6.05 3.85 -15.18
N VAL A 51 -6.55 4.83 -15.94
CA VAL A 51 -7.78 5.56 -15.62
C VAL A 51 -8.99 4.64 -15.67
N GLU A 52 -9.12 3.80 -16.70
CA GLU A 52 -10.19 2.82 -16.82
C GLU A 52 -10.19 1.83 -15.65
N ALA A 53 -9.01 1.35 -15.24
CA ALA A 53 -8.87 0.47 -14.08
C ALA A 53 -9.29 1.17 -12.77
N ILE A 54 -8.96 2.45 -12.59
CA ILE A 54 -9.42 3.23 -11.42
C ILE A 54 -10.95 3.37 -11.43
N HIS A 55 -11.55 3.68 -12.58
CA HIS A 55 -13.00 3.77 -12.71
C HIS A 55 -13.67 2.43 -12.39
N ARG A 56 -13.09 1.32 -12.90
CA ARG A 56 -13.57 -0.02 -12.58
C ARG A 56 -13.51 -0.32 -11.08
N ALA A 57 -12.42 0.08 -10.40
CA ALA A 57 -12.30 -0.13 -8.95
C ALA A 57 -13.45 0.58 -8.21
N ILE A 58 -13.79 1.80 -8.62
CA ILE A 58 -14.89 2.58 -8.04
C ILE A 58 -16.24 1.91 -8.29
N GLU A 59 -16.49 1.41 -9.50
CA GLU A 59 -17.70 0.64 -9.83
C GLU A 59 -17.86 -0.60 -8.94
N LEU A 60 -16.75 -1.28 -8.63
CA LEU A 60 -16.70 -2.44 -7.75
C LEU A 60 -16.74 -2.09 -6.25
N GLY A 61 -16.95 -0.83 -5.91
CA GLY A 61 -17.15 -0.38 -4.53
C GLY A 61 -15.88 0.07 -3.80
N ILE A 62 -14.70 0.04 -4.43
CA ILE A 62 -13.46 0.54 -3.81
C ILE A 62 -13.56 2.05 -3.59
N ARG A 63 -13.13 2.50 -2.41
CA ARG A 63 -13.16 3.91 -2.01
C ARG A 63 -11.84 4.46 -1.46
N PHE A 64 -10.78 3.65 -1.43
CA PHE A 64 -9.48 4.06 -0.89
C PHE A 64 -8.37 3.86 -1.92
N PHE A 65 -7.63 4.92 -2.23
CA PHE A 65 -6.51 4.90 -3.16
C PHE A 65 -5.26 5.46 -2.49
N ASP A 66 -4.17 4.69 -2.52
CA ASP A 66 -2.88 5.07 -1.96
C ASP A 66 -1.87 5.38 -3.07
N THR A 67 -1.33 6.59 -3.07
CA THR A 67 -0.28 7.06 -3.98
C THR A 67 0.85 7.72 -3.18
N ALA A 68 1.82 8.34 -3.85
CA ALA A 68 2.87 9.14 -3.24
C ALA A 68 3.46 10.14 -4.24
N SER A 69 3.99 11.26 -3.74
CA SER A 69 4.55 12.33 -4.57
C SER A 69 5.73 11.91 -5.45
N ASN A 70 6.43 10.83 -5.08
CA ASN A 70 7.59 10.30 -5.79
C ASN A 70 7.27 9.18 -6.79
N TYR A 71 6.07 8.59 -6.76
CA TYR A 71 5.72 7.50 -7.69
C TYR A 71 5.67 8.01 -9.12
N GLY A 72 6.58 7.54 -9.96
CA GLY A 72 6.76 8.05 -11.32
C GLY A 72 7.20 9.52 -11.35
N ALA A 73 7.92 9.98 -10.31
CA ALA A 73 8.26 11.38 -10.11
C ALA A 73 7.06 12.35 -10.05
N GLY A 74 5.92 11.86 -9.55
CA GLY A 74 4.66 12.62 -9.42
C GLY A 74 3.57 12.19 -10.37
N HIS A 75 3.91 11.40 -11.38
CA HIS A 75 2.99 10.93 -12.41
C HIS A 75 1.78 10.16 -11.85
N SER A 76 1.98 9.34 -10.82
CA SER A 76 0.87 8.59 -10.20
C SER A 76 -0.23 9.50 -9.62
N GLU A 77 0.15 10.63 -9.02
CA GLU A 77 -0.81 11.62 -8.51
C GLU A 77 -1.57 12.31 -9.64
N GLU A 78 -0.91 12.56 -10.78
CA GLU A 78 -1.52 13.18 -11.96
C GLU A 78 -2.54 12.24 -12.63
N VAL A 79 -2.20 10.96 -12.78
CA VAL A 79 -3.11 9.92 -13.29
C VAL A 79 -4.31 9.74 -12.36
N LEU A 80 -4.06 9.63 -11.05
CA LEU A 80 -5.14 9.51 -10.06
C LEU A 80 -6.04 10.76 -10.08
N GLY A 81 -5.46 11.96 -10.06
CA GLY A 81 -6.19 13.23 -10.13
C GLY A 81 -6.98 13.40 -11.43
N ARG A 82 -6.48 12.87 -12.57
CA ARG A 82 -7.24 12.78 -13.83
C ARG A 82 -8.46 11.87 -13.68
N ALA A 83 -8.33 10.74 -13.02
CA ALA A 83 -9.41 9.74 -12.90
C ALA A 83 -10.52 10.16 -11.93
N ILE A 84 -10.17 10.75 -10.77
CA ILE A 84 -11.14 10.97 -9.67
C ILE A 84 -11.38 12.44 -9.31
N GLY A 85 -10.44 13.35 -9.58
CA GLY A 85 -10.53 14.75 -9.18
C GLY A 85 -10.89 14.96 -7.69
N ASN A 86 -11.80 15.89 -7.43
CA ASN A 86 -12.25 16.28 -6.09
C ASN A 86 -13.50 15.50 -5.59
N ARG A 87 -13.64 14.24 -5.99
CA ARG A 87 -14.73 13.38 -5.49
C ARG A 87 -14.61 13.19 -3.98
N ASP A 88 -15.68 13.53 -3.26
CA ASP A 88 -15.79 13.46 -1.81
C ASP A 88 -16.07 12.05 -1.29
N ASP A 89 -16.58 11.16 -2.15
CA ASP A 89 -16.83 9.76 -1.85
C ASP A 89 -15.56 8.89 -1.87
N ILE A 90 -14.46 9.41 -2.42
CA ILE A 90 -13.18 8.73 -2.53
C ILE A 90 -12.19 9.28 -1.50
N ILE A 91 -11.48 8.37 -0.81
CA ILE A 91 -10.39 8.68 0.10
C ILE A 91 -9.06 8.49 -0.63
N VAL A 92 -8.24 9.54 -0.63
CA VAL A 92 -6.89 9.51 -1.19
C VAL A 92 -5.86 9.64 -0.07
N ALA A 93 -5.00 8.64 0.03
CA ALA A 93 -3.79 8.70 0.81
C ALA A 93 -2.61 9.02 -0.09
N THR A 94 -1.89 10.11 0.18
CA THR A 94 -0.60 10.40 -0.48
C THR A 94 0.51 10.55 0.54
N LYS A 95 1.74 10.74 0.09
CA LYS A 95 2.93 10.77 0.93
C LYS A 95 3.91 11.84 0.50
N PHE A 96 4.71 12.28 1.46
CA PHE A 96 5.85 13.17 1.26
C PHE A 96 7.11 12.57 1.88
N GLY A 97 8.27 13.09 1.52
CA GLY A 97 9.55 12.73 2.14
C GLY A 97 10.65 12.40 1.13
N PHE A 98 10.28 11.98 -0.07
CA PHE A 98 11.21 11.74 -1.18
C PHE A 98 11.00 12.79 -2.28
N ALA A 99 12.08 13.49 -2.64
CA ALA A 99 12.09 14.44 -3.72
C ALA A 99 12.44 13.78 -5.04
N THR A 100 11.82 14.27 -6.10
CA THR A 100 12.07 13.82 -7.46
C THR A 100 12.02 15.00 -8.42
N ASP A 101 12.76 14.92 -9.52
CA ASP A 101 12.63 15.82 -10.65
C ASP A 101 11.68 15.18 -11.69
N PRO A 102 10.50 15.78 -11.97
CA PRO A 102 9.55 15.23 -12.92
C PRO A 102 10.04 15.28 -14.38
N GLN A 103 10.95 16.19 -14.73
CA GLN A 103 11.47 16.29 -16.10
C GLN A 103 12.44 15.16 -16.42
N THR A 104 13.33 14.87 -15.48
CA THR A 104 14.35 13.81 -15.64
C THR A 104 13.91 12.46 -15.08
N LYS A 105 12.79 12.41 -14.33
CA LYS A 105 12.29 11.24 -13.59
C LYS A 105 13.33 10.67 -12.61
N GLN A 106 14.15 11.53 -12.02
CA GLN A 106 15.21 11.16 -11.08
C GLN A 106 14.81 11.45 -9.64
N ALA A 107 15.18 10.57 -8.72
CA ALA A 107 15.19 10.84 -7.29
C ALA A 107 16.30 11.85 -6.96
N THR A 108 15.96 12.87 -6.18
CA THR A 108 16.87 13.99 -5.87
C THR A 108 17.18 14.14 -4.38
N GLY A 109 16.60 13.30 -3.54
CA GLY A 109 16.93 13.23 -2.11
C GLY A 109 15.73 12.87 -1.24
N ALA A 110 15.96 12.86 0.06
CA ALA A 110 14.94 12.69 1.08
C ALA A 110 14.97 13.88 2.05
N PHE A 111 13.81 14.48 2.31
CA PHE A 111 13.68 15.73 3.08
C PHE A 111 12.46 15.69 3.99
N ALA A 112 12.62 16.23 5.19
CA ALA A 112 11.58 16.27 6.22
C ALA A 112 11.46 17.64 6.89
N ASP A 113 12.13 18.68 6.36
CA ASP A 113 11.98 20.05 6.85
C ASP A 113 10.62 20.64 6.51
N GLU A 114 10.11 21.53 7.35
CA GLU A 114 8.79 22.15 7.20
C GLU A 114 8.56 22.75 5.80
N ALA A 115 9.57 23.44 5.26
CA ALA A 115 9.43 24.08 3.96
C ALA A 115 9.24 23.05 2.84
N PHE A 116 9.92 21.91 2.91
CA PHE A 116 9.68 20.79 2.00
C PHE A 116 8.29 20.19 2.19
N ILE A 117 7.86 19.90 3.43
CA ILE A 117 6.54 19.32 3.72
C ILE A 117 5.43 20.18 3.11
N ARG A 118 5.44 21.49 3.39
CA ARG A 118 4.42 22.43 2.89
C ARG A 118 4.42 22.51 1.36
N ARG A 119 5.60 22.56 0.71
CA ARG A 119 5.70 22.52 -0.76
C ARG A 119 5.15 21.22 -1.36
N SER A 120 5.42 20.08 -0.71
CA SER A 120 4.90 18.78 -1.14
C SER A 120 3.37 18.76 -1.08
N VAL A 121 2.77 19.24 0.00
CA VAL A 121 1.30 19.32 0.13
C VAL A 121 0.67 20.14 -0.99
N GLU A 122 1.17 21.35 -1.24
CA GLU A 122 0.64 22.19 -2.33
C GLU A 122 0.79 21.53 -3.70
N THR A 123 1.87 20.79 -3.91
CA THR A 123 2.12 20.10 -5.18
C THR A 123 1.19 18.90 -5.36
N SER A 124 1.01 18.09 -4.32
CA SER A 124 0.08 16.97 -4.32
C SER A 124 -1.37 17.43 -4.51
N LEU A 125 -1.81 18.50 -3.84
CA LEU A 125 -3.15 19.08 -4.02
C LEU A 125 -3.41 19.45 -5.49
N ARG A 126 -2.44 20.11 -6.16
CA ARG A 126 -2.55 20.47 -7.58
C ARG A 126 -2.63 19.24 -8.49
N ARG A 127 -1.74 18.25 -8.31
CA ARG A 127 -1.70 17.04 -9.16
C ARG A 127 -2.95 16.18 -9.01
N LEU A 128 -3.38 15.98 -7.76
CA LEU A 128 -4.57 15.21 -7.41
C LEU A 128 -5.87 15.96 -7.71
N LYS A 129 -5.81 17.26 -8.00
CA LYS A 129 -6.95 18.15 -8.21
C LYS A 129 -7.90 18.11 -7.00
N ARG A 130 -7.31 18.27 -5.81
CA ARG A 130 -7.99 18.25 -4.51
C ARG A 130 -7.87 19.59 -3.82
N ASP A 131 -8.91 19.96 -3.08
CA ASP A 131 -8.87 21.13 -2.20
C ASP A 131 -8.23 20.80 -0.84
N ARG A 132 -8.31 19.53 -0.43
CA ARG A 132 -7.78 18.98 0.82
C ARG A 132 -7.32 17.53 0.60
N LEU A 133 -6.19 17.14 1.19
CA LEU A 133 -5.75 15.75 1.20
C LEU A 133 -6.46 14.98 2.33
N ASP A 134 -7.02 13.81 2.04
CA ASP A 134 -7.72 13.03 3.06
C ASP A 134 -6.72 12.42 4.06
N LEU A 135 -5.62 11.85 3.56
CA LEU A 135 -4.57 11.29 4.40
C LEU A 135 -3.18 11.63 3.84
N LEU A 136 -2.35 12.29 4.65
CA LEU A 136 -0.95 12.55 4.33
C LEU A 136 -0.03 11.68 5.19
N GLN A 137 0.81 10.87 4.54
CA GLN A 137 1.72 9.96 5.25
C GLN A 137 3.17 10.42 5.13
N PHE A 138 3.92 10.34 6.22
CA PHE A 138 5.38 10.52 6.18
C PHE A 138 6.03 9.26 5.59
N HIS A 139 6.78 9.41 4.48
CA HIS A 139 7.24 8.27 3.67
C HIS A 139 8.62 7.74 4.07
N ILE A 140 9.41 8.50 4.84
CA ILE A 140 10.76 8.08 5.24
C ILE A 140 10.61 7.05 6.38
N ASN A 141 10.79 5.78 6.02
CA ASN A 141 10.52 4.61 6.86
C ASN A 141 11.28 4.63 8.20
N ASP A 142 12.59 4.84 8.11
CA ASP A 142 13.56 4.69 9.20
C ASP A 142 13.95 6.04 9.83
N PHE A 143 13.21 7.12 9.54
CA PHE A 143 13.53 8.47 10.04
C PHE A 143 13.76 8.48 11.56
N PRO A 144 14.80 9.15 12.07
CA PRO A 144 15.18 9.06 13.47
C PRO A 144 14.06 9.49 14.42
N LEU A 145 13.78 8.65 15.41
CA LEU A 145 12.63 8.81 16.30
C LEU A 145 12.71 10.11 17.12
N GLU A 146 13.91 10.50 17.55
CA GLU A 146 14.17 11.70 18.33
C GLU A 146 13.96 13.00 17.54
N GLN A 147 13.94 12.93 16.20
CA GLN A 147 13.71 14.07 15.32
C GLN A 147 12.28 14.13 14.77
N SER A 148 11.51 13.06 14.97
CA SER A 148 10.19 12.89 14.36
C SER A 148 9.15 13.90 14.85
N ASP A 149 9.23 14.39 16.09
CA ASP A 149 8.26 15.35 16.63
C ASP A 149 8.11 16.59 15.75
N ALA A 150 9.21 17.15 15.25
CA ALA A 150 9.18 18.34 14.39
C ALA A 150 8.42 18.09 13.08
N VAL A 151 8.47 16.88 12.53
CA VAL A 151 7.71 16.50 11.33
C VAL A 151 6.22 16.45 11.65
N PHE A 152 5.85 15.77 12.74
CA PHE A 152 4.45 15.59 13.10
C PHE A 152 3.79 16.85 13.66
N ASP A 153 4.55 17.78 14.24
CA ASP A 153 4.07 19.12 14.60
C ASP A 153 3.63 19.91 13.35
N VAL A 154 4.37 19.80 12.24
CA VAL A 154 3.99 20.42 10.96
C VAL A 154 2.74 19.76 10.37
N LEU A 155 2.60 18.44 10.47
CA LEU A 155 1.40 17.72 10.01
C LEU A 155 0.16 18.11 10.82
N GLU A 156 0.31 18.27 12.13
CA GLU A 156 -0.76 18.75 12.99
C GLU A 156 -1.17 20.19 12.65
N ALA A 157 -0.20 21.08 12.39
CA ALA A 157 -0.48 22.44 11.92
C ALA A 157 -1.25 22.43 10.57
N LEU A 158 -0.80 21.63 9.59
CA LEU A 158 -1.48 21.48 8.30
C LEU A 158 -2.91 20.95 8.44
N ARG A 159 -3.17 20.08 9.43
CA ARG A 159 -4.51 19.60 9.75
C ARG A 159 -5.39 20.73 10.29
N VAL A 160 -4.87 21.50 11.26
CA VAL A 160 -5.57 22.67 11.82
C VAL A 160 -5.85 23.72 10.75
N GLU A 161 -4.92 23.93 9.82
CA GLU A 161 -5.08 24.81 8.65
C GLU A 161 -6.12 24.27 7.63
N GLY A 162 -6.59 23.03 7.78
CA GLY A 162 -7.56 22.38 6.89
C GLY A 162 -6.98 21.88 5.57
N LYS A 163 -5.64 21.85 5.42
CA LYS A 163 -4.94 21.38 4.21
C LYS A 163 -4.95 19.86 4.09
N ILE A 164 -4.95 19.18 5.23
CA ILE A 164 -5.07 17.73 5.33
C ILE A 164 -6.17 17.36 6.35
N ASP A 165 -6.87 16.25 6.16
CA ASP A 165 -7.89 15.77 7.10
C ASP A 165 -7.24 14.94 8.23
N ALA A 166 -6.33 14.04 7.86
CA ALA A 166 -5.56 13.22 8.79
C ALA A 166 -4.14 12.94 8.29
N PHE A 167 -3.32 12.38 9.16
CA PHE A 167 -1.96 12.00 8.86
C PHE A 167 -1.56 10.64 9.45
N GLY A 168 -0.44 10.11 8.95
CA GLY A 168 0.13 8.84 9.40
C GLY A 168 1.61 8.72 9.08
N TRP A 169 2.18 7.56 9.39
CA TRP A 169 3.57 7.24 9.03
C TRP A 169 3.60 5.95 8.20
N SER A 170 4.30 5.97 7.07
CA SER A 170 4.72 4.76 6.37
C SER A 170 6.02 4.25 6.99
N THR A 171 5.92 3.31 7.93
CA THR A 171 7.06 2.77 8.67
C THR A 171 6.85 1.30 9.04
N ASP A 172 7.91 0.51 8.89
CA ASP A 172 7.96 -0.90 9.28
C ASP A 172 8.40 -1.10 10.76
N PHE A 173 8.67 0.00 11.48
CA PHE A 173 9.17 -0.06 12.86
C PHE A 173 8.04 0.21 13.89
N PRO A 174 7.76 -0.75 14.81
CA PRO A 174 6.70 -0.59 15.81
C PRO A 174 6.88 0.60 16.77
N ASP A 175 8.13 0.99 17.07
CA ASP A 175 8.42 2.14 17.93
C ASP A 175 7.99 3.48 17.30
N ARG A 176 8.27 3.66 16.00
CA ARG A 176 7.83 4.80 15.19
C ARG A 176 6.31 4.84 15.04
N ALA A 177 5.69 3.69 14.79
CA ALA A 177 4.24 3.54 14.74
C ALA A 177 3.56 3.96 16.05
N ALA A 178 4.15 3.64 17.20
CA ALA A 178 3.59 3.94 18.51
C ALA A 178 3.80 5.41 18.95
N ARG A 179 4.87 6.06 18.49
CA ARG A 179 5.38 7.34 19.02
C ARG A 179 4.39 8.50 18.94
N HIS A 180 3.59 8.55 17.90
CA HIS A 180 2.67 9.66 17.61
C HIS A 180 1.19 9.30 17.68
N ALA A 181 0.87 8.06 18.09
CA ALA A 181 -0.50 7.56 18.18
C ALA A 181 -1.41 8.35 19.16
N GLY A 182 -0.85 9.20 20.02
CA GLY A 182 -1.61 10.08 20.90
C GLY A 182 -1.98 11.44 20.29
N ARG A 183 -1.48 11.79 19.10
CA ARG A 183 -1.76 13.07 18.44
C ARG A 183 -3.13 13.06 17.77
N GLU A 184 -3.83 14.17 17.85
CA GLU A 184 -5.10 14.34 17.14
C GLU A 184 -4.84 14.35 15.63
N GLY A 185 -5.42 13.38 14.91
CA GLY A 185 -5.22 13.23 13.47
C GLY A 185 -4.16 12.21 13.05
N TYR A 186 -3.43 11.59 13.99
CA TYR A 186 -2.60 10.41 13.67
C TYR A 186 -3.46 9.15 13.63
N VAL A 187 -3.82 8.68 12.43
CA VAL A 187 -4.91 7.70 12.26
C VAL A 187 -4.47 6.36 11.68
N SER A 188 -3.29 6.31 11.07
CA SER A 188 -2.86 5.13 10.31
C SER A 188 -1.35 4.95 10.33
N VAL A 189 -0.95 3.69 10.20
CA VAL A 189 0.42 3.30 9.87
C VAL A 189 0.36 2.49 8.59
N GLN A 190 1.19 2.86 7.61
CA GLN A 190 1.44 2.01 6.45
C GLN A 190 2.70 1.20 6.67
N HIS A 191 2.62 -0.12 6.51
CA HIS A 191 3.75 -1.01 6.72
C HIS A 191 3.67 -2.20 5.76
N THR A 192 4.80 -2.85 5.55
CA THR A 192 4.85 -4.11 4.81
C THR A 192 4.12 -5.18 5.60
N MET A 193 3.24 -5.90 4.91
CA MET A 193 2.63 -7.10 5.45
C MET A 193 2.09 -7.94 4.30
N ASN A 194 2.45 -9.21 4.29
CA ASN A 194 1.88 -10.23 3.44
C ASN A 194 2.10 -11.59 4.09
N VAL A 195 1.65 -12.66 3.43
CA VAL A 195 1.75 -14.03 3.94
C VAL A 195 3.18 -14.34 4.40
N PHE A 196 4.22 -13.87 3.70
CA PHE A 196 5.61 -14.14 4.06
C PHE A 196 6.18 -13.26 5.18
N GLU A 197 5.46 -12.21 5.59
CA GLU A 197 5.90 -11.19 6.56
C GLU A 197 4.73 -10.81 7.50
N PRO A 198 4.45 -11.63 8.54
CA PRO A 198 3.26 -11.50 9.39
C PRO A 198 3.30 -10.45 10.50
N VAL A 199 4.43 -9.80 10.73
CA VAL A 199 4.62 -8.59 11.58
C VAL A 199 3.72 -8.49 12.83
N PRO A 200 3.68 -9.50 13.72
CA PRO A 200 2.75 -9.53 14.86
C PRO A 200 2.93 -8.36 15.83
N GLU A 201 4.16 -7.89 16.03
CA GLU A 201 4.46 -6.74 16.90
C GLU A 201 3.82 -5.44 16.39
N MET A 202 3.89 -5.20 15.08
CA MET A 202 3.27 -4.04 14.44
C MET A 202 1.74 -4.10 14.59
N ILE A 203 1.14 -5.28 14.37
CA ILE A 203 -0.31 -5.46 14.54
C ILE A 203 -0.74 -5.20 15.98
N ALA A 204 0.03 -5.68 16.97
CA ALA A 204 -0.26 -5.41 18.38
C ALA A 204 -0.22 -3.90 18.70
N VAL A 205 0.73 -3.15 18.14
CA VAL A 205 0.76 -1.68 18.27
C VAL A 205 -0.48 -1.05 17.63
N ILE A 206 -0.81 -1.44 16.40
CA ILE A 206 -1.95 -0.88 15.66
C ILE A 206 -3.26 -1.11 16.42
N GLU A 207 -3.51 -2.33 16.88
CA GLU A 207 -4.72 -2.66 17.63
C GLU A 207 -4.77 -1.94 18.97
N GLY A 208 -3.66 -1.96 19.72
CA GLY A 208 -3.56 -1.29 21.02
C GLY A 208 -3.71 0.23 20.94
N LYS A 209 -3.42 0.83 19.78
CA LYS A 209 -3.56 2.26 19.52
C LYS A 209 -4.82 2.64 18.71
N GLY A 210 -5.58 1.65 18.25
CA GLY A 210 -6.78 1.88 17.43
C GLY A 210 -6.50 2.46 16.03
N LEU A 211 -5.31 2.24 15.49
CA LEU A 211 -4.88 2.76 14.19
C LEU A 211 -5.39 1.89 13.03
N ILE A 212 -5.37 2.45 11.82
CA ILE A 212 -5.58 1.70 10.58
C ILE A 212 -4.25 1.12 10.10
N SER A 213 -4.22 -0.18 9.82
CA SER A 213 -3.08 -0.88 9.22
C SER A 213 -3.20 -0.85 7.70
N ILE A 214 -2.48 0.06 7.04
CA ILE A 214 -2.44 0.11 5.58
C ILE A 214 -1.33 -0.84 5.12
N ASN A 215 -1.69 -1.95 4.47
CA ASN A 215 -0.71 -3.01 4.16
C ASN A 215 -0.09 -2.80 2.79
N ARG A 216 1.18 -2.35 2.76
CA ARG A 216 2.03 -2.26 1.57
C ARG A 216 2.55 -3.64 1.19
N GLY A 217 2.67 -3.88 -0.11
CA GLY A 217 3.18 -5.15 -0.64
C GLY A 217 2.33 -6.38 -0.30
N PRO A 218 0.98 -6.31 -0.26
CA PRO A 218 0.13 -7.42 0.20
C PRO A 218 0.24 -8.67 -0.69
N LEU A 219 0.75 -8.50 -1.92
CA LEU A 219 0.95 -9.57 -2.90
C LEU A 219 2.42 -9.89 -3.15
N ALA A 220 3.33 -9.47 -2.26
CA ALA A 220 4.78 -9.70 -2.37
C ALA A 220 5.33 -9.34 -3.77
N MET A 221 5.09 -8.10 -4.20
CA MET A 221 5.51 -7.60 -5.53
C MET A 221 4.97 -8.42 -6.72
N GLY A 222 3.82 -9.08 -6.52
CA GLY A 222 3.11 -9.90 -7.50
C GLY A 222 3.43 -11.41 -7.43
N LEU A 223 4.33 -11.84 -6.54
CA LEU A 223 4.67 -13.25 -6.34
C LEU A 223 3.43 -14.06 -5.92
N LEU A 224 2.60 -13.50 -5.04
CA LEU A 224 1.36 -14.12 -4.55
C LEU A 224 0.20 -14.07 -5.56
N THR A 225 0.43 -13.71 -6.82
CA THR A 225 -0.58 -13.88 -7.88
C THR A 225 -0.38 -15.16 -8.69
N GLY A 226 0.73 -15.88 -8.48
CA GLY A 226 1.05 -17.13 -9.19
C GLY A 226 1.46 -16.94 -10.65
N LYS A 227 1.69 -15.70 -11.09
CA LYS A 227 2.04 -15.37 -12.49
C LYS A 227 3.54 -15.49 -12.81
N PHE A 228 4.38 -15.61 -11.79
CA PHE A 228 5.83 -15.71 -11.95
C PHE A 228 6.30 -17.15 -11.83
N THR A 229 7.21 -17.52 -12.71
CA THR A 229 7.94 -18.78 -12.69
C THR A 229 9.43 -18.48 -12.52
N ALA A 230 10.20 -19.42 -11.99
CA ALA A 230 11.60 -19.23 -11.65
C ALA A 230 12.51 -18.93 -12.86
N ASP A 231 12.06 -19.28 -14.07
CA ASP A 231 12.80 -19.21 -15.33
C ASP A 231 12.55 -17.91 -16.13
N LYS A 232 11.64 -17.04 -15.69
CA LYS A 232 11.26 -15.83 -16.44
C LYS A 232 11.57 -14.55 -15.67
N ALA A 233 12.60 -13.84 -16.14
CA ALA A 233 12.95 -12.53 -15.63
C ALA A 233 11.91 -11.46 -16.01
N VAL A 234 11.75 -10.46 -15.14
CA VAL A 234 11.00 -9.23 -15.43
C VAL A 234 11.77 -8.33 -16.41
N GLY A 235 11.12 -7.29 -16.94
CA GLY A 235 11.77 -6.34 -17.85
C GLY A 235 12.85 -5.50 -17.15
N ALA A 236 13.87 -5.07 -17.90
CA ALA A 236 15.03 -4.33 -17.36
C ALA A 236 14.70 -2.97 -16.70
N LYS A 237 13.57 -2.35 -17.05
CA LYS A 237 13.09 -1.09 -16.44
C LYS A 237 12.17 -1.32 -15.23
N ASP A 238 11.95 -2.57 -14.85
CA ASP A 238 11.11 -2.94 -13.70
C ASP A 238 11.95 -2.92 -12.43
N VAL A 239 11.45 -2.28 -11.38
CA VAL A 239 12.11 -2.23 -10.06
C VAL A 239 12.54 -3.60 -9.54
N ARG A 240 11.84 -4.69 -9.89
CA ARG A 240 12.19 -6.05 -9.46
C ARG A 240 13.45 -6.61 -10.12
N GLY A 241 13.93 -5.98 -11.18
CA GLY A 241 15.24 -6.25 -11.77
C GLY A 241 16.39 -5.48 -11.12
N ALA A 242 16.09 -4.52 -10.23
CA ALA A 242 17.11 -3.70 -9.58
C ALA A 242 17.76 -4.43 -8.40
N ALA A 243 19.08 -4.20 -8.22
CA ALA A 243 19.81 -4.62 -7.04
C ALA A 243 19.58 -3.62 -5.89
N LEU A 244 18.42 -3.72 -5.25
CA LEU A 244 18.03 -2.91 -4.10
C LEU A 244 18.02 -3.78 -2.84
N ASP A 245 18.60 -3.32 -1.74
CA ASP A 245 18.74 -4.11 -0.49
C ASP A 245 17.40 -4.62 0.06
N TRP A 246 16.32 -3.87 -0.17
CA TRP A 246 14.96 -4.22 0.25
C TRP A 246 14.22 -5.14 -0.74
N MET A 247 14.78 -5.41 -1.93
CA MET A 247 14.19 -6.29 -2.94
C MET A 247 14.49 -7.76 -2.64
N VAL A 248 13.75 -8.34 -1.70
CA VAL A 248 13.99 -9.73 -1.27
C VAL A 248 13.30 -10.78 -2.16
N TYR A 249 12.16 -10.44 -2.77
CA TYR A 249 11.34 -11.42 -3.51
C TYR A 249 11.89 -11.77 -4.90
N PHE A 250 12.67 -10.86 -5.49
CA PHE A 250 13.24 -11.02 -6.83
C PHE A 250 14.75 -10.79 -6.79
N LYS A 251 15.50 -11.69 -7.41
CA LYS A 251 16.95 -11.60 -7.58
C LYS A 251 17.25 -11.66 -9.07
N ASP A 252 17.96 -10.65 -9.58
CA ASP A 252 18.23 -10.47 -11.01
C ASP A 252 16.96 -10.54 -11.88
N GLY A 253 15.84 -10.03 -11.33
CA GLY A 253 14.54 -10.03 -11.99
C GLY A 253 13.78 -11.37 -11.98
N CYS A 254 14.35 -12.43 -11.43
CA CYS A 254 13.72 -13.74 -11.28
C CYS A 254 13.19 -13.93 -9.85
N MET A 255 12.15 -14.73 -9.69
CA MET A 255 11.63 -15.10 -8.36
C MET A 255 12.73 -15.77 -7.53
N ALA A 256 12.98 -15.28 -6.33
CA ALA A 256 14.01 -15.87 -5.47
C ALA A 256 13.59 -17.29 -5.03
N PRO A 257 14.46 -18.31 -5.13
CA PRO A 257 14.11 -19.71 -4.88
C PRO A 257 13.48 -19.98 -3.51
N GLU A 258 13.93 -19.27 -2.47
CA GLU A 258 13.40 -19.38 -1.12
C GLU A 258 11.91 -19.01 -1.04
N PHE A 259 11.44 -18.00 -1.78
CA PHE A 259 10.04 -17.61 -1.79
C PHE A 259 9.18 -18.51 -2.68
N ALA A 260 9.77 -19.14 -3.71
CA ALA A 260 9.09 -20.16 -4.50
C ALA A 260 8.68 -21.35 -3.62
N ALA A 261 9.61 -21.87 -2.81
CA ALA A 261 9.34 -22.97 -1.90
C ALA A 261 8.30 -22.60 -0.83
N ARG A 262 8.41 -21.39 -0.25
CA ARG A 262 7.42 -20.88 0.71
C ARG A 262 6.03 -20.74 0.10
N LEU A 263 5.95 -20.25 -1.14
CA LEU A 263 4.69 -20.12 -1.87
C LEU A 263 4.04 -21.49 -2.06
N ASP A 264 4.79 -22.48 -2.53
CA ASP A 264 4.25 -23.82 -2.77
C ASP A 264 3.74 -24.48 -1.49
N ALA A 265 4.38 -24.21 -0.35
CA ALA A 265 3.93 -24.71 0.95
C ALA A 265 2.56 -24.18 1.41
N VAL A 266 2.14 -22.98 0.95
CA VAL A 266 0.87 -22.35 1.36
C VAL A 266 -0.17 -22.26 0.26
N ARG A 267 0.17 -22.62 -0.98
CA ARG A 267 -0.68 -22.43 -2.17
C ARG A 267 -2.07 -23.05 -2.02
N ASP A 268 -2.16 -24.31 -1.62
CA ASP A 268 -3.43 -25.02 -1.50
C ASP A 268 -4.32 -24.43 -0.40
N LEU A 269 -3.69 -23.95 0.68
CA LEU A 269 -4.40 -23.28 1.79
C LEU A 269 -4.97 -21.93 1.35
N LEU A 270 -4.18 -21.12 0.65
CA LEU A 270 -4.61 -19.81 0.14
C LEU A 270 -5.70 -19.93 -0.93
N THR A 271 -5.65 -20.97 -1.75
CA THR A 271 -6.63 -21.22 -2.83
C THR A 271 -7.88 -21.99 -2.38
N SER A 272 -7.93 -22.38 -1.10
CA SER A 272 -9.06 -23.10 -0.53
C SER A 272 -10.39 -22.32 -0.66
N GLY A 273 -11.47 -23.05 -0.87
CA GLY A 273 -12.79 -22.46 -1.08
C GLY A 273 -12.97 -21.79 -2.45
N GLY A 274 -12.20 -22.22 -3.46
CA GLY A 274 -12.29 -21.70 -4.83
C GLY A 274 -11.81 -20.26 -4.95
N ARG A 275 -10.80 -19.89 -4.16
CA ARG A 275 -10.11 -18.60 -4.27
C ARG A 275 -8.99 -18.73 -5.29
N THR A 276 -8.69 -17.64 -5.97
CA THR A 276 -7.37 -17.51 -6.59
C THR A 276 -6.31 -17.29 -5.51
N LEU A 277 -5.04 -17.44 -5.88
CA LEU A 277 -3.93 -17.17 -4.95
C LEU A 277 -3.93 -15.71 -4.48
N THR A 278 -4.23 -14.77 -5.38
CA THR A 278 -4.37 -13.34 -5.08
C THR A 278 -5.44 -13.12 -4.00
N GLN A 279 -6.63 -13.69 -4.20
CA GLN A 279 -7.74 -13.56 -3.26
C GLN A 279 -7.43 -14.19 -1.90
N GLY A 280 -6.76 -15.35 -1.90
CA GLY A 280 -6.28 -16.00 -0.69
C GLY A 280 -5.32 -15.14 0.11
N ALA A 281 -4.32 -14.53 -0.56
CA ALA A 281 -3.34 -13.66 0.07
C ALA A 281 -3.98 -12.40 0.70
N LEU A 282 -4.94 -11.78 0.02
CA LEU A 282 -5.69 -10.64 0.57
C LEU A 282 -6.58 -11.08 1.74
N ALA A 283 -7.25 -12.22 1.62
CA ALA A 283 -8.09 -12.78 2.69
C ALA A 283 -7.29 -13.15 3.95
N TRP A 284 -6.03 -13.54 3.78
CA TRP A 284 -5.12 -13.80 4.90
C TRP A 284 -4.90 -12.52 5.72
N LEU A 285 -4.65 -11.37 5.07
CA LEU A 285 -4.47 -10.08 5.77
C LEU A 285 -5.70 -9.69 6.58
N TRP A 286 -6.91 -9.92 6.05
CA TRP A 286 -8.14 -9.63 6.79
C TRP A 286 -8.37 -10.52 8.00
N ALA A 287 -7.87 -11.76 7.95
CA ALA A 287 -7.93 -12.70 9.06
C ALA A 287 -6.92 -12.35 10.17
N ARG A 288 -5.86 -11.58 9.87
CA ARG A 288 -4.84 -11.18 10.85
C ARG A 288 -5.32 -10.12 11.84
N SER A 289 -6.11 -9.16 11.39
CA SER A 289 -6.67 -8.12 12.26
C SER A 289 -7.85 -7.43 11.57
N PRO A 290 -8.90 -7.00 12.29
CA PRO A 290 -9.97 -6.18 11.73
C PRO A 290 -9.50 -4.79 11.28
N ARG A 291 -8.29 -4.35 11.67
CA ARG A 291 -7.72 -3.03 11.32
C ARG A 291 -6.98 -3.00 9.98
N THR A 292 -6.84 -4.15 9.31
CA THR A 292 -6.12 -4.25 8.02
C THR A 292 -6.90 -3.68 6.86
N LEU A 293 -6.20 -2.89 6.05
CA LEU A 293 -6.61 -2.27 4.80
C LEU A 293 -5.50 -2.51 3.75
N PRO A 294 -5.47 -3.69 3.11
CA PRO A 294 -4.54 -3.97 2.02
C PRO A 294 -4.73 -3.05 0.83
N ILE A 295 -3.62 -2.66 0.21
CA ILE A 295 -3.56 -1.82 -0.99
C ILE A 295 -2.81 -2.53 -2.12
N PRO A 296 -3.35 -3.63 -2.69
CA PRO A 296 -2.70 -4.30 -3.81
C PRO A 296 -2.51 -3.34 -4.99
N GLY A 297 -1.38 -3.49 -5.67
CA GLY A 297 -1.09 -2.74 -6.89
C GLY A 297 -1.90 -3.25 -8.07
N PHE A 298 -2.13 -2.37 -9.05
CA PHE A 298 -2.80 -2.70 -10.30
C PHE A 298 -2.21 -1.88 -11.44
N ARG A 299 -2.41 -2.37 -12.66
CA ARG A 299 -2.12 -1.68 -13.92
C ARG A 299 -3.21 -1.84 -14.96
N THR A 300 -4.14 -2.77 -14.74
CA THR A 300 -5.19 -3.12 -15.71
C THR A 300 -6.52 -3.36 -15.01
N VAL A 301 -7.60 -3.24 -15.78
CA VAL A 301 -8.97 -3.55 -15.33
C VAL A 301 -9.05 -4.96 -14.75
N ALA A 302 -8.49 -5.96 -15.43
CA ALA A 302 -8.53 -7.36 -14.98
C ALA A 302 -7.85 -7.57 -13.61
N GLN A 303 -6.78 -6.84 -13.30
CA GLN A 303 -6.12 -6.92 -11.99
C GLN A 303 -6.99 -6.30 -10.89
N VAL A 304 -7.69 -5.22 -11.21
CA VAL A 304 -8.65 -4.60 -10.28
C VAL A 304 -9.81 -5.56 -9.99
N GLU A 305 -10.37 -6.21 -11.01
CA GLU A 305 -11.43 -7.20 -10.86
C GLU A 305 -10.98 -8.40 -10.01
N GLU A 306 -9.78 -8.92 -10.29
CA GLU A 306 -9.17 -10.02 -9.52
C GLU A 306 -9.00 -9.66 -8.04
N ASN A 307 -8.45 -8.46 -7.76
CA ASN A 307 -8.27 -7.96 -6.40
C ASN A 307 -9.61 -7.75 -5.68
N ALA A 308 -10.57 -7.09 -6.34
CA ALA A 308 -11.88 -6.79 -5.76
C ALA A 308 -12.73 -8.04 -5.52
N GLY A 309 -12.60 -9.07 -6.35
CA GLY A 309 -13.27 -10.36 -6.16
C GLY A 309 -12.95 -11.04 -4.83
N ALA A 310 -11.85 -10.68 -4.16
CA ALA A 310 -11.52 -11.16 -2.81
C ALA A 310 -12.58 -10.74 -1.77
N LEU A 311 -13.22 -9.58 -1.94
CA LEU A 311 -14.22 -9.06 -0.99
C LEU A 311 -15.42 -9.99 -0.83
N GLU A 312 -15.82 -10.70 -1.90
CA GLU A 312 -16.92 -11.68 -1.85
C GLU A 312 -16.56 -12.93 -1.03
N LYS A 313 -15.25 -13.22 -0.93
CA LYS A 313 -14.74 -14.40 -0.23
C LYS A 313 -14.52 -14.15 1.25
N GLY A 314 -14.19 -12.91 1.63
CA GLY A 314 -13.90 -12.52 3.00
C GLY A 314 -12.65 -13.19 3.60
N PRO A 315 -12.38 -12.97 4.90
CA PRO A 315 -11.18 -13.48 5.57
C PRO A 315 -11.08 -15.01 5.53
N LEU A 316 -9.85 -15.52 5.60
CA LEU A 316 -9.60 -16.96 5.77
C LEU A 316 -10.13 -17.45 7.12
N SER A 317 -10.52 -18.73 7.19
CA SER A 317 -10.96 -19.35 8.45
C SER A 317 -9.78 -19.60 9.37
N ALA A 318 -10.07 -19.72 10.67
CA ALA A 318 -9.05 -20.02 11.68
C ALA A 318 -8.24 -21.31 11.36
N ASP A 319 -8.90 -22.35 10.84
CA ASP A 319 -8.23 -23.61 10.46
C ASP A 319 -7.24 -23.41 9.31
N VAL A 320 -7.60 -22.62 8.30
CA VAL A 320 -6.70 -22.31 7.18
C VAL A 320 -5.54 -21.45 7.67
N MET A 321 -5.80 -20.47 8.54
CA MET A 321 -4.74 -19.64 9.15
C MET A 321 -3.75 -20.49 9.96
N ALA A 322 -4.25 -21.41 10.79
CA ALA A 322 -3.40 -22.33 11.56
C ALA A 322 -2.56 -23.25 10.65
N GLY A 323 -3.13 -23.70 9.53
CA GLY A 323 -2.39 -24.46 8.52
C GLY A 323 -1.27 -23.65 7.88
N ILE A 324 -1.51 -22.37 7.61
CA ILE A 324 -0.52 -21.45 7.04
C ILE A 324 0.61 -21.20 8.05
N ASP A 325 0.28 -20.92 9.31
CA ASP A 325 1.26 -20.68 10.38
C ASP A 325 2.14 -21.92 10.66
N ALA A 326 1.61 -23.13 10.41
CA ALA A 326 2.34 -24.38 10.52
C ALA A 326 3.17 -24.76 9.27
N ALA A 327 3.02 -24.04 8.15
CA ALA A 327 3.68 -24.39 6.90
C ALA A 327 5.21 -24.14 6.97
N PRO A 328 6.03 -24.98 6.30
CA PRO A 328 7.47 -24.77 6.23
C PRO A 328 7.85 -23.37 5.70
N GLY A 329 8.74 -22.68 6.42
CA GLY A 329 9.17 -21.32 6.08
C GLY A 329 8.17 -20.22 6.44
N HIS A 330 7.21 -20.51 7.31
CA HIS A 330 6.22 -19.54 7.81
C HIS A 330 6.40 -19.15 9.29
N GLN A 331 7.42 -19.72 9.95
CA GLN A 331 7.87 -19.39 11.31
C GLN A 331 8.96 -18.33 11.30
#